data_AF-A0A6A3FRI7-F1
#
_entry.id   AF-A0A6A3FRI7-F1
#
_cell.length_a   1.000
_cell.length_b   1.000
_cell.length_c   1.000
_cell.angle_alpha   90.00
_cell.angle_beta   90.00
_cell.angle_gamma   90.00
#
_symmetry.space_group_name_H-M   'P 1'
#
loop_
_entity.id
_entity.type
_entity.pdbx_description
1 polymer ?
#
loop_
_entity_poly.entity_id
_entity_poly.type
_entity_poly.pdbx_seq_one_letter_code
_entity_poly.pdbx_strand_id
1 'polypeptide(L)'
;MQDQIKALRGSGKKFKLKRPNRTMICEWVRQAWDELPAETIANGFRKSSLLPSDASVAAADLVADLEKLSLLEGRPVHEGQDFGANIILEEAVV
;
A
#
# COMPACT_ATOMS: atom_id res chain seq x y z
N MET A 1 13.44 -8.66 -8.18
CA MET A 1 13.14 -9.70 -9.19
C MET A 1 14.07 -9.60 -10.41
N GLN A 2 14.23 -8.41 -11.00
CA GLN A 2 15.12 -8.16 -12.13
C GLN A 2 16.56 -8.62 -11.88
N ASP A 3 17.08 -8.45 -10.67
CA ASP A 3 18.45 -8.88 -10.34
C ASP A 3 18.61 -10.40 -10.30
N GLN A 4 17.58 -11.14 -9.86
CA GLN A 4 17.59 -12.60 -9.92
C GLN A 4 17.58 -13.10 -11.37
N ILE A 5 16.85 -12.41 -12.25
CA ILE A 5 16.80 -12.72 -13.69
C ILE A 5 18.15 -12.39 -14.33
N LYS A 6 18.73 -11.22 -14.05
CA LYS A 6 20.06 -10.80 -14.55
C LYS A 6 21.15 -11.79 -14.12
N ALA A 7 21.17 -12.21 -12.85
CA ALA A 7 22.16 -13.15 -12.32
C ALA A 7 22.13 -14.54 -12.99
N LEU A 8 20.99 -14.92 -13.58
CA LEU A 8 20.82 -16.22 -14.21
C LEU A 8 20.95 -16.18 -15.74
N ARG A 9 21.06 -15.00 -16.36
CA ARG A 9 21.30 -14.87 -17.81
C ARG A 9 22.62 -15.55 -18.19
N GLY A 10 22.59 -16.36 -19.25
CA GLY A 10 23.77 -17.06 -19.76
C GLY A 10 24.18 -18.33 -18.99
N SER A 11 23.54 -18.64 -17.86
CA SER A 11 23.91 -19.80 -17.05
C SER A 11 23.43 -21.15 -17.59
N GLY A 12 22.49 -21.15 -18.56
CA GLY A 12 21.82 -22.36 -19.08
C GLY A 12 20.96 -23.10 -18.05
N LYS A 13 20.91 -22.64 -16.79
CA LYS A 13 20.14 -23.25 -15.70
C LYS A 13 18.70 -22.76 -15.72
N LYS A 14 17.76 -23.66 -15.42
CA LYS A 14 16.35 -23.31 -15.26
C LYS A 14 16.21 -22.28 -14.12
N PHE A 15 15.61 -21.14 -14.44
CA PHE A 15 15.30 -20.11 -13.45
C PHE A 15 14.33 -20.65 -12.41
N LYS A 16 14.72 -20.62 -11.13
CA LYS A 16 13.83 -20.85 -10.00
C LYS A 16 13.73 -19.57 -9.20
N LEU A 17 12.53 -18.98 -9.18
CA LEU A 17 12.29 -17.75 -8.44
C LEU A 17 12.44 -18.03 -6.95
N LYS A 18 13.31 -17.28 -6.27
CA LYS A 18 13.37 -17.30 -4.82
C LYS A 18 12.13 -16.59 -4.28
N ARG A 19 11.37 -17.26 -3.41
CA ARG A 19 10.21 -16.65 -2.74
C ARG A 19 10.69 -15.40 -1.96
N PRO A 20 10.05 -14.24 -2.14
CA PRO A 20 10.34 -13.07 -1.33
C PRO A 20 9.91 -13.35 0.12
N ASN A 21 10.68 -12.81 1.06
CA ASN A 21 10.27 -12.82 2.47
C ASN A 21 9.21 -11.72 2.72
N ARG A 22 8.60 -11.74 3.91
CA ARG A 22 7.56 -10.78 4.28
C ARG A 22 8.03 -9.33 4.16
N THR A 23 9.25 -9.02 4.64
CA THR A 23 9.83 -7.67 4.58
C THR A 23 9.91 -7.15 3.16
N MET A 24 10.41 -7.97 2.23
CA MET A 24 10.48 -7.59 0.81
C MET A 24 9.11 -7.33 0.20
N ILE A 25 8.09 -8.11 0.58
CA ILE A 25 6.71 -7.87 0.11
C ILE A 25 6.21 -6.53 0.65
N CYS A 26 6.41 -6.25 1.93
CA CYS A 26 6.01 -4.98 2.55
C CYS A 26 6.71 -3.78 1.89
N GLU A 27 8.00 -3.90 1.58
CA GLU A 27 8.76 -2.87 0.86
C GLU A 27 8.21 -2.62 -0.54
N TRP A 28 7.88 -3.68 -1.30
CA TRP A 28 7.28 -3.52 -2.62
C TRP A 28 5.91 -2.85 -2.57
N VAL A 29 5.07 -3.22 -1.60
CA VAL A 29 3.77 -2.58 -1.41
C VAL A 29 3.96 -1.09 -1.09
N ARG A 30 4.85 -0.78 -0.15
CA ARG A 30 5.16 0.61 0.23
C ARG A 30 5.65 1.41 -0.98
N GLN A 31 6.63 0.88 -1.72
CA GLN A 31 7.18 1.52 -2.91
C GLN A 31 6.10 1.75 -3.98
N ALA A 32 5.24 0.76 -4.22
CA ALA A 32 4.15 0.89 -5.18
C ALA A 32 3.16 2.00 -4.79
N TRP A 33 2.90 2.21 -3.50
CA TRP A 33 2.10 3.32 -3.01
C TRP A 33 2.82 4.67 -3.12
N ASP A 34 4.11 4.73 -2.82
CA ASP A 34 4.91 5.96 -2.92
C ASP A 34 5.04 6.44 -4.37
N GLU A 35 5.12 5.52 -5.33
CA GLU A 35 5.22 5.83 -6.76
C GLU A 35 3.88 6.19 -7.40
N LEU A 36 2.76 6.01 -6.69
CA LEU A 36 1.43 6.26 -7.23
C LEU A 36 1.11 7.76 -7.23
N PRO A 37 0.74 8.36 -8.38
CA PRO A 37 0.36 9.76 -8.42
C PRO A 37 -0.88 10.02 -7.54
N ALA A 38 -0.86 11.13 -6.79
CA ALA A 38 -2.01 11.57 -6.00
C ALA A 38 -3.29 11.70 -6.85
N GLU A 39 -3.13 12.10 -8.12
CA GLU A 39 -4.25 12.18 -9.07
C GLU A 39 -4.90 10.81 -9.32
N THR A 40 -4.11 9.73 -9.43
CA THR A 40 -4.64 8.37 -9.62
C THR A 40 -5.48 7.94 -8.41
N ILE A 41 -5.02 8.25 -7.21
CA ILE A 41 -5.74 7.99 -5.96
C ILE A 41 -7.06 8.78 -5.95
N ALA A 42 -7.00 10.09 -6.19
CA ALA A 42 -8.18 10.95 -6.21
C ALA A 42 -9.21 10.51 -7.26
N ASN A 43 -8.76 10.09 -8.44
CA ASN A 43 -9.63 9.56 -9.48
C ASN A 43 -10.26 8.22 -9.10
N GLY A 44 -9.57 7.37 -8.32
CA GLY A 44 -10.14 6.17 -7.73
C GLY A 44 -11.35 6.47 -6.86
N PHE A 45 -11.20 7.39 -5.89
CA PHE A 45 -12.28 7.83 -5.00
C PHE A 45 -13.48 8.40 -5.77
N ARG A 46 -13.23 9.25 -6.78
CA ARG A 46 -14.28 9.80 -7.65
C ARG A 46 -15.05 8.70 -8.38
N LYS A 47 -14.35 7.73 -8.97
CA LYS A 47 -14.98 6.63 -9.73
C LYS A 47 -15.77 5.67 -8.85
N SER A 48 -15.35 5.48 -7.60
CA SER A 48 -16.08 4.64 -6.64
C SER A 48 -17.24 5.36 -5.95
N SER A 49 -17.54 6.61 -6.32
CA SER A 49 -18.48 7.49 -5.61
C SER A 49 -18.19 7.61 -4.11
N LEU A 50 -16.94 7.33 -3.72
CA LEU A 50 -16.44 7.52 -2.35
C LEU A 50 -15.92 8.95 -2.29
N LEU A 51 -16.83 9.91 -2.35
CA LEU A 51 -16.45 11.30 -2.18
C LEU A 51 -15.94 11.49 -0.75
N PRO A 52 -14.76 12.11 -0.56
CA PRO A 52 -14.32 12.47 0.78
C PRO A 52 -15.38 13.37 1.40
N SER A 53 -15.79 13.06 2.63
CA SER A 53 -16.67 13.94 3.40
C SER A 53 -15.95 15.27 3.70
N ASP A 54 -16.70 16.34 3.97
CA ASP A 54 -16.13 17.61 4.42
C ASP A 54 -15.23 17.43 5.64
N ALA A 55 -15.57 16.48 6.53
CA ALA A 55 -14.75 16.09 7.67
C ALA A 55 -13.41 15.44 7.26
N SER A 56 -13.42 14.63 6.20
CA SER A 56 -12.19 14.01 5.65
C SER A 56 -11.26 15.05 5.04
N VAL A 57 -11.81 16.06 4.37
CA VAL A 57 -11.04 17.17 3.78
C VAL A 57 -10.45 18.04 4.90
N ALA A 58 -11.28 18.47 5.86
CA ALA A 58 -10.83 19.27 7.00
C ALA A 58 -9.75 18.55 7.84
N ALA A 59 -9.86 17.23 8.00
CA ALA A 59 -8.84 16.44 8.69
C ALA A 59 -7.51 16.42 7.92
N ALA A 60 -7.54 16.30 6.58
CA ALA A 60 -6.33 16.34 5.76
C ALA A 60 -5.63 17.70 5.84
N ASP A 61 -6.39 18.80 5.78
CA ASP A 61 -5.86 20.15 5.91
C ASP A 61 -5.23 20.38 7.30
N LEU A 62 -5.90 19.94 8.37
CA LEU A 62 -5.35 20.02 9.72
C LEU A 62 -4.05 19.23 9.86
N VAL A 63 -3.98 18.02 9.29
CA VAL A 63 -2.74 17.22 9.31
C VAL A 63 -1.61 17.96 8.59
N ALA A 64 -1.87 18.54 7.42
CA ALA A 64 -0.87 19.31 6.68
C ALA A 64 -0.36 20.54 7.48
N ASP A 65 -1.26 21.23 8.19
CA ASP A 65 -0.89 22.34 9.06
C ASP A 65 -0.03 21.88 10.26
N LEU A 66 -0.39 20.75 10.88
CA LEU A 66 0.39 20.18 11.99
C LEU A 66 1.77 19.71 11.55
N GLU A 67 1.90 19.12 10.35
CA GLU A 67 3.20 18.77 9.75
C GLU A 67 4.06 20.02 9.53
N LYS A 68 3.48 21.10 9.00
CA LYS A 68 4.19 22.37 8.80
C LYS A 68 4.69 22.98 10.11
N LEU A 69 3.97 22.77 11.19
CA LEU A 69 4.36 23.19 12.54
C LEU A 69 5.31 22.21 13.24
N SER A 70 5.68 21.09 12.59
CA SER A 70 6.46 19.99 13.18
C SER A 70 5.84 19.44 14.46
N LEU A 71 4.50 19.49 14.58
CA LEU A 71 3.75 18.99 15.73
C LEU A 71 3.32 17.53 15.56
N LEU A 72 3.59 16.93 14.40
CA LEU A 72 3.51 15.49 14.20
C LEU A 72 4.80 14.82 14.71
N GLU A 73 4.79 14.31 15.94
CA GLU A 73 5.77 13.30 16.37
C GLU A 73 5.26 11.90 15.97
N GLY A 74 6.18 11.01 15.54
CA GLY A 74 5.88 9.72 14.90
C GLY A 74 4.84 8.82 15.61
N ARG A 75 3.97 8.20 14.80
CA ARG A 75 2.71 7.49 15.18
C ARG A 75 2.84 6.44 16.30
N PRO A 76 1.76 6.22 17.08
CA PRO A 76 1.28 4.87 17.35
C PRO A 76 0.35 4.46 16.20
N VAL A 77 0.85 3.71 15.22
CA VAL A 77 -0.06 2.79 14.52
C VAL A 77 -0.45 1.79 15.59
N HIS A 78 -1.73 1.75 15.97
CA HIS A 78 -2.17 0.76 16.93
C HIS A 78 -1.91 -0.61 16.30
N GLU A 79 -0.91 -1.36 16.80
CA GLU A 79 -0.50 -2.68 16.30
C GLU A 79 -1.64 -3.73 16.35
N GLY A 80 -2.82 -3.35 16.86
CA GLY A 80 -4.02 -4.18 17.00
C GLY A 80 -5.11 -3.95 15.95
N GLN A 81 -4.92 -3.12 14.92
CA GLN A 81 -5.80 -3.20 13.73
C GLN A 81 -5.44 -4.45 12.93
N ASP A 82 -5.84 -5.59 13.48
CA ASP A 82 -5.88 -6.86 12.81
C ASP A 82 -6.93 -6.76 11.70
N PHE A 83 -6.48 -6.63 10.45
CA PHE A 83 -7.33 -6.87 9.28
C PHE A 83 -7.76 -8.36 9.17
N GLY A 84 -7.45 -9.19 10.17
CA GLY A 84 -7.81 -10.60 10.31
C GLY A 84 -9.23 -10.90 10.79
N ALA A 85 -10.15 -9.92 10.84
CA ALA A 85 -11.57 -10.21 11.05
C ALA A 85 -12.22 -10.73 9.74
N ASN A 86 -12.00 -12.00 9.44
CA ASN A 86 -12.93 -12.95 8.83
C ASN A 86 -14.16 -12.34 8.11
N ILE A 87 -13.99 -11.81 6.90
CA ILE A 87 -15.10 -11.67 5.94
C ILE A 87 -14.56 -12.02 4.55
N ILE A 88 -14.18 -13.30 4.37
CA ILE A 88 -14.39 -13.93 3.07
C ILE A 88 -15.83 -14.44 3.15
N LEU A 89 -16.78 -13.68 2.61
CA LEU A 89 -18.10 -14.22 2.33
C LEU A 89 -17.90 -15.34 1.31
N GLU A 90 -17.94 -16.58 1.78
CA GLU A 90 -18.33 -17.69 0.92
C GLU A 90 -19.73 -17.40 0.41
N GLU A 91 -19.88 -17.05 -0.87
CA GLU A 91 -21.00 -17.53 -1.68
C GLU A 91 -20.72 -17.32 -3.17
N ALA A 92 -20.32 -18.41 -3.83
CA ALA A 92 -20.73 -18.71 -5.20
C ALA A 92 -20.53 -20.22 -5.38
N VAL A 93 -21.49 -20.98 -4.87
CA VAL A 93 -21.70 -22.36 -5.32
C VAL A 93 -22.10 -22.29 -6.79
N VAL A 94 -21.47 -23.19 -7.57
CA VAL A 94 -21.65 -23.46 -9.00
C VAL A 94 -23.10 -23.68 -9.39
#